data_AF-A0A165E9Y9-F1
#
_entry.id   AF-A0A165E9Y9-F1
#
_cell.length_a   1.000
_cell.length_b   1.000
_cell.length_c   1.000
_cell.angle_alpha   90.00
_cell.angle_beta   90.00
_cell.angle_gamma   90.00
#
_symmetry.space_group_name_H-M   'P 1'
#
loop_
_entity.id
_entity.type
_entity.pdbx_description
1 polymer ?
#
loop_
_entity_poly.entity_id
_entity_poly.type
_entity_poly.pdbx_seq_one_letter_code
_entity_poly.pdbx_strand_id
1 'polypeptide(L)'
;MRADEFTGDLDSPKAPKSLKLQNSDSSNAILDKKLDRVLSQAVHSDPSLEELLHLSPVSVEEDILPQFDSIARSLVQDHHLVVSNGATRTAYQILELELYYFRPGCHEDPFTHGSEEQKESGQWYFHRAPRKSITSLDSPVGTNGYRGGTRKGLDLTISSSRTRVSQGFAAETSDASSKRPKDRGGVLLRTIRRCSDAKVISGPSLLVDEILRASGASSITELVTVKWKGCISAFPPTAQDKGFEETPVISLSLERIERFPDTMRPRIFRSPRIGLDLSNPDIPSDRPLTHPRVIFVSRPYRFFIHPHLLTANGRGQTFLGVYRSCESCGTMDEYQLLNEVVRLTGLKMPTAVKYLSEYKRGVTAGELRTFIGASGKGASASPMSFLKLMGILQRLQGDLNSVSQVALDGRCTSYT
;
A
#
# COMPACT_ATOMS: atom_id res chain seq x y z
N MET A 1 -5.39 10.74 67.04
CA MET A 1 -4.34 9.72 67.26
C MET A 1 -3.50 9.72 65.98
N ARG A 2 -2.22 10.18 65.90
CA ARG A 2 -1.10 10.20 66.88
C ARG A 2 -0.96 8.81 67.56
N ALA A 3 0.16 8.10 67.60
CA ALA A 3 1.58 8.49 67.54
C ALA A 3 2.48 7.29 67.11
N ASP A 4 3.79 7.41 66.81
CA ASP A 4 4.63 8.50 66.25
C ASP A 4 5.98 7.87 65.73
N GLU A 5 6.77 8.67 65.01
CA GLU A 5 8.22 8.65 64.68
C GLU A 5 9.20 7.59 65.23
N PHE A 6 10.23 7.23 64.42
CA PHE A 6 11.56 6.87 64.93
C PHE A 6 12.71 7.28 63.97
N THR A 7 13.67 8.05 64.49
CA THR A 7 14.89 8.51 63.80
C THR A 7 16.13 7.82 64.39
N GLY A 8 17.23 7.78 63.62
CA GLY A 8 18.48 7.16 64.07
C GLY A 8 19.65 7.60 63.18
N ASP A 9 20.35 8.63 63.62
CA ASP A 9 21.50 9.25 62.96
C ASP A 9 22.79 8.82 63.68
N LEU A 10 23.88 8.49 62.98
CA LEU A 10 25.17 8.21 63.59
C LEU A 10 26.37 8.59 62.70
N ASP A 11 27.46 8.91 63.38
CA ASP A 11 28.44 9.92 62.96
C ASP A 11 29.53 9.51 61.95
N SER A 12 30.15 10.52 61.35
CA SER A 12 31.26 10.40 60.38
C SER A 12 32.64 10.24 61.03
N PRO A 13 33.64 9.69 60.30
CA PRO A 13 35.03 10.15 60.46
C PRO A 13 35.70 10.62 59.15
N LYS A 14 36.74 11.46 59.31
CA LYS A 14 37.35 12.31 58.27
C LYS A 14 38.35 11.59 57.34
N ALA A 15 38.54 12.17 56.17
CA ALA A 15 39.42 11.71 55.08
C ALA A 15 40.94 11.91 55.32
N PRO A 16 41.79 11.20 54.55
CA PRO A 16 43.13 11.65 54.17
C PRO A 16 43.15 12.29 52.76
N LYS A 17 44.19 13.10 52.48
CA LYS A 17 44.32 13.88 51.23
C LYS A 17 45.22 13.21 50.18
N SER A 18 44.92 13.52 48.92
CA SER A 18 45.87 13.73 47.81
C SER A 18 46.64 12.53 47.23
N LEU A 19 46.37 12.25 45.95
CA LEU A 19 47.41 12.14 44.92
C LEU A 19 46.84 12.59 43.57
N LYS A 20 47.47 13.60 42.94
CA LYS A 20 47.14 14.02 41.57
C LYS A 20 47.92 13.15 40.58
N LEU A 21 47.24 12.43 39.69
CA LEU A 21 47.80 12.04 38.40
C LEU A 21 47.31 13.02 37.33
N GLN A 22 48.19 13.36 36.38
CA GLN A 22 47.87 14.18 35.21
C GLN A 22 47.95 13.33 33.94
N ASN A 23 47.09 13.65 32.96
CA ASN A 23 47.12 13.28 31.53
C ASN A 23 46.97 11.77 31.21
N SER A 24 45.96 11.35 30.43
CA SER A 24 46.08 11.39 28.96
C SER A 24 44.75 11.20 28.14
N ASP A 25 43.56 11.24 28.75
CA ASP A 25 42.31 10.77 28.11
C ASP A 25 41.71 11.62 26.98
N SER A 26 42.16 12.86 26.76
CA SER A 26 41.51 13.80 25.83
C SER A 26 41.58 13.37 24.35
N SER A 27 42.55 12.54 23.96
CA SER A 27 42.71 12.11 22.55
C SER A 27 41.77 10.96 22.18
N ASN A 28 41.55 10.00 23.09
CA ASN A 28 40.67 8.86 22.84
C ASN A 28 39.20 9.30 22.79
N ALA A 29 38.77 10.18 23.71
CA ALA A 29 37.42 10.72 23.72
C ALA A 29 37.03 11.52 22.46
N ILE A 30 38.01 12.03 21.70
CA ILE A 30 37.80 12.71 20.41
C ILE A 30 37.77 11.69 19.27
N LEU A 31 38.60 10.64 19.31
CA LEU A 31 38.58 9.54 18.36
C LEU A 31 37.28 8.73 18.43
N ASP A 32 36.82 8.36 19.63
CA ASP A 32 35.55 7.63 19.82
C ASP A 32 34.35 8.45 19.35
N LYS A 33 34.25 9.74 19.72
CA LYS A 33 33.19 10.63 19.22
C LYS A 33 33.24 10.86 17.71
N LYS A 34 34.41 10.73 17.09
CA LYS A 34 34.57 10.83 15.64
C LYS A 34 34.25 9.50 14.95
N LEU A 35 34.54 8.37 15.60
CA LEU A 35 34.18 7.03 15.14
C LEU A 35 32.67 6.81 15.25
N ASP A 36 32.03 7.15 16.37
CA ASP A 36 30.57 7.17 16.52
C ASP A 36 29.90 8.10 15.50
N ARG A 37 30.49 9.25 15.19
CA ARG A 37 29.99 10.16 14.15
C ARG A 37 30.16 9.62 12.72
N VAL A 38 31.16 8.77 12.47
CA VAL A 38 31.35 8.10 11.18
C VAL A 38 30.49 6.84 11.06
N LEU A 39 30.32 6.08 12.15
CA LEU A 39 29.45 4.90 12.22
C LEU A 39 27.96 5.28 12.18
N SER A 40 27.55 6.39 12.80
CA SER A 40 26.21 6.98 12.62
C SER A 40 26.00 7.64 11.25
N GLN A 41 27.06 7.84 10.46
CA GLN A 41 26.97 8.21 9.04
C GLN A 41 26.97 7.00 8.10
N ALA A 42 27.21 5.78 8.62
CA ALA A 42 27.02 4.52 7.91
C ALA A 42 25.62 3.89 8.17
N VAL A 43 24.63 4.71 8.56
CA VAL A 43 23.23 4.32 8.44
C VAL A 43 22.95 4.08 6.97
N HIS A 44 22.60 2.84 6.60
CA HIS A 44 21.94 2.57 5.33
C HIS A 44 20.67 3.44 5.29
N SER A 45 20.72 4.54 4.54
CA SER A 45 19.59 5.42 4.35
C SER A 45 18.50 4.61 3.65
N ASP A 46 17.38 4.38 4.34
CA ASP A 46 16.20 3.78 3.71
C ASP A 46 15.91 4.50 2.38
N PRO A 47 15.60 3.76 1.30
CA PRO A 47 15.31 4.37 0.02
C PRO A 47 14.18 5.39 0.14
N SER A 48 14.32 6.49 -0.60
CA SER A 48 13.27 7.49 -0.72
C SER A 48 11.98 6.88 -1.29
N LEU A 49 10.83 7.53 -1.05
CA LEU A 49 9.58 7.05 -1.63
C LEU A 49 9.65 7.11 -3.16
N GLU A 50 10.27 8.16 -3.71
CA GLU A 50 10.58 8.31 -5.12
C GLU A 50 11.30 7.07 -5.68
N GLU A 51 12.36 6.60 -5.02
CA GLU A 51 13.09 5.39 -5.41
C GLU A 51 12.23 4.12 -5.27
N LEU A 52 11.41 4.02 -4.23
CA LEU A 52 10.49 2.89 -4.03
C LEU A 52 9.40 2.80 -5.11
N LEU A 53 8.95 3.92 -5.68
CA LEU A 53 7.99 3.94 -6.80
C LEU A 53 8.64 3.59 -8.15
N HIS A 54 9.98 3.54 -8.24
CA HIS A 54 10.71 3.06 -9.41
C HIS A 54 10.96 1.54 -9.30
N LEU A 55 10.09 0.76 -9.94
CA LEU A 55 10.08 -0.70 -9.85
C LEU A 55 11.18 -1.40 -10.67
N SER A 56 12.12 -0.64 -11.26
CA SER A 56 13.22 -1.16 -12.08
C SER A 56 14.05 -2.30 -11.44
N PRO A 57 14.27 -2.36 -10.10
CA PRO A 57 15.00 -3.47 -9.46
C PRO A 57 14.24 -4.80 -9.41
N VAL A 58 12.90 -4.76 -9.40
CA VAL A 58 12.06 -5.97 -9.43
C VAL A 58 12.31 -6.66 -10.76
N SER A 59 12.62 -7.95 -10.77
CA SER A 59 12.82 -8.73 -12.01
C SER A 59 11.96 -9.99 -12.07
N VAL A 60 11.57 -10.54 -10.91
CA VAL A 60 10.73 -11.73 -10.78
C VAL A 60 9.44 -11.45 -9.98
N GLU A 61 8.48 -12.37 -10.03
CA GLU A 61 7.17 -12.25 -9.33
C GLU A 61 7.35 -12.15 -7.81
N GLU A 62 8.37 -12.83 -7.27
CA GLU A 62 8.70 -12.91 -5.85
C GLU A 62 9.11 -11.55 -5.26
N ASP A 63 9.74 -10.68 -6.06
CA ASP A 63 10.20 -9.34 -5.66
C ASP A 63 9.03 -8.36 -5.46
N ILE A 64 7.88 -8.62 -6.08
CA ILE A 64 6.73 -7.69 -6.13
C ILE A 64 6.18 -7.41 -4.73
N LEU A 65 5.96 -8.45 -3.92
CA LEU A 65 5.34 -8.27 -2.60
C LEU A 65 6.26 -7.56 -1.59
N PRO A 66 7.56 -7.89 -1.47
CA PRO A 66 8.51 -7.09 -0.68
C PRO A 66 8.61 -5.62 -1.11
N GLN A 67 8.53 -5.34 -2.42
CA GLN A 67 8.53 -3.97 -2.92
C GLN A 67 7.22 -3.24 -2.56
N PHE A 68 6.07 -3.90 -2.71
CA PHE A 68 4.77 -3.38 -2.29
C PHE A 68 4.71 -3.15 -0.77
N ASP A 69 5.26 -4.05 0.05
CA ASP A 69 5.41 -3.88 1.50
C ASP A 69 6.18 -2.59 1.83
N SER A 70 7.25 -2.30 1.08
CA SER A 70 8.11 -1.14 1.30
C SER A 70 7.44 0.17 0.88
N ILE A 71 6.79 0.21 -0.30
CA ILE A 71 5.97 1.33 -0.75
C ILE A 71 4.84 1.61 0.25
N ALA A 72 4.09 0.57 0.66
CA ALA A 72 2.98 0.69 1.59
C ALA A 72 3.44 1.19 2.97
N ARG A 73 4.55 0.66 3.50
CA ARG A 73 5.14 1.12 4.77
C ARG A 73 5.48 2.60 4.72
N SER A 74 6.19 3.02 3.67
CA SER A 74 6.54 4.42 3.46
C SER A 74 5.30 5.32 3.42
N LEU A 75 4.26 4.93 2.67
CA LEU A 75 3.03 5.73 2.51
C LEU A 75 2.16 5.82 3.77
N VAL A 76 2.02 4.74 4.57
CA VAL A 76 1.08 4.72 5.72
C VAL A 76 1.73 5.03 7.08
N GLN A 77 3.07 4.96 7.17
CA GLN A 77 3.81 5.23 8.42
C GLN A 77 4.70 6.48 8.34
N ASP A 78 5.30 6.77 7.18
CA ASP A 78 6.33 7.81 7.06
C ASP A 78 5.85 9.06 6.30
N HIS A 79 4.63 9.07 5.74
CA HIS A 79 4.09 10.20 4.95
C HIS A 79 2.66 10.60 5.33
N HIS A 80 2.37 11.88 5.15
CA HIS A 80 1.01 12.42 5.05
C HIS A 80 0.71 12.86 3.62
N LEU A 81 -0.54 12.68 3.20
CA LEU A 81 -1.09 13.34 2.02
C LEU A 81 -1.49 14.76 2.43
N VAL A 82 -1.10 15.77 1.66
CA VAL A 82 -1.31 17.18 2.01
C VAL A 82 -1.92 17.93 0.84
N VAL A 83 -3.01 18.65 1.10
CA VAL A 83 -3.57 19.66 0.20
C VAL A 83 -3.17 21.04 0.70
N SER A 84 -2.46 21.80 -0.13
CA SER A 84 -2.29 23.25 0.04
C SER A 84 -3.27 23.97 -0.88
N ASN A 85 -3.85 25.09 -0.44
CA ASN A 85 -4.65 25.98 -1.29
C ASN A 85 -4.23 27.46 -1.20
N GLY A 86 -2.98 27.72 -0.78
CA GLY A 86 -2.42 29.06 -0.61
C GLY A 86 -2.80 29.74 0.70
N ALA A 87 -4.06 29.60 1.13
CA ALA A 87 -4.55 30.14 2.40
C ALA A 87 -4.48 29.12 3.55
N THR A 88 -4.66 27.84 3.25
CA THR A 88 -4.75 26.75 4.25
C THR A 88 -4.02 25.50 3.77
N ARG A 89 -3.52 24.71 4.74
CA ARG A 89 -2.88 23.42 4.51
C ARG A 89 -3.66 22.34 5.27
N THR A 90 -4.26 21.39 4.56
CA THR A 90 -4.98 20.27 5.15
C THR A 90 -4.16 18.99 5.00
N ALA A 91 -3.73 18.41 6.11
CA ALA A 91 -2.97 17.16 6.14
C ALA A 91 -3.87 15.96 6.45
N TYR A 92 -3.52 14.81 5.87
CA TYR A 92 -4.23 13.54 6.02
C TYR A 92 -3.25 12.38 6.21
N GLN A 93 -3.52 11.53 7.17
CA GLN A 93 -2.86 10.22 7.29
C GLN A 93 -3.50 9.22 6.33
N ILE A 94 -2.69 8.45 5.61
CA ILE A 94 -3.17 7.35 4.75
C ILE A 94 -3.43 6.12 5.63
N LEU A 95 -4.66 5.60 5.62
CA LEU A 95 -5.06 4.43 6.42
C LEU A 95 -5.18 3.13 5.60
N GLU A 96 -5.49 3.25 4.31
CA GLU A 96 -5.79 2.11 3.44
C GLU A 96 -5.42 2.43 1.99
N LEU A 97 -4.71 1.51 1.34
CA LEU A 97 -4.32 1.60 -0.07
C LEU A 97 -4.32 0.22 -0.75
N GLU A 98 -4.36 0.21 -2.08
CA GLU A 98 -4.26 -0.99 -2.91
C GLU A 98 -3.22 -0.80 -4.01
N LEU A 99 -2.28 -1.74 -4.12
CA LEU A 99 -1.30 -1.74 -5.20
C LEU A 99 -1.73 -2.68 -6.33
N TYR A 100 -1.35 -2.31 -7.54
CA TYR A 100 -1.44 -3.15 -8.73
C TYR A 100 -0.34 -2.76 -9.71
N TYR A 101 0.19 -3.75 -10.42
CA TYR A 101 1.28 -3.52 -11.35
C TYR A 101 1.22 -4.51 -12.51
N PHE A 102 1.55 -4.05 -13.70
CA PHE A 102 1.63 -4.84 -14.91
C PHE A 102 3.02 -4.66 -15.50
N ARG A 103 3.79 -5.75 -15.52
CA ARG A 103 5.02 -5.92 -16.30
C ARG A 103 4.93 -7.23 -17.11
N PRO A 104 5.05 -7.18 -18.45
CA PRO A 104 5.05 -8.38 -19.28
C PRO A 104 6.11 -9.40 -18.87
N GLY A 105 5.75 -10.68 -18.88
CA GLY A 105 6.67 -11.79 -18.60
C GLY A 105 7.21 -11.85 -17.17
N CYS A 106 6.68 -11.04 -16.26
CA CYS A 106 7.11 -10.96 -14.86
C CYS A 106 5.88 -10.94 -13.93
N HIS A 107 5.06 -9.89 -14.02
CA HIS A 107 3.93 -9.66 -13.11
C HIS A 107 2.75 -9.03 -13.86
N GLU A 108 1.86 -9.86 -14.42
CA GLU A 108 0.81 -9.40 -15.34
C GLU A 108 -0.57 -9.25 -14.66
N ASP A 109 -0.72 -8.28 -13.74
CA ASP A 109 -1.99 -8.04 -13.06
C ASP A 109 -3.11 -7.60 -14.04
N PRO A 110 -4.16 -8.44 -14.26
CA PRO A 110 -5.22 -8.14 -15.22
C PRO A 110 -6.19 -7.07 -14.73
N PHE A 111 -5.99 -6.52 -13.52
CA PHE A 111 -6.83 -5.48 -12.93
C PHE A 111 -6.23 -4.06 -13.03
N THR A 112 -5.06 -3.89 -13.64
CA THR A 112 -4.47 -2.55 -13.88
C THR A 112 -5.32 -1.67 -14.80
N HIS A 113 -5.28 -0.34 -14.60
CA HIS A 113 -6.15 0.59 -15.35
C HIS A 113 -5.70 0.92 -16.78
N GLY A 114 -4.52 0.47 -17.20
CA GLY A 114 -4.14 0.42 -18.63
C GLY A 114 -3.90 1.76 -19.32
N SER A 115 -3.87 2.87 -18.56
CA SER A 115 -3.71 4.22 -19.10
C SER A 115 -2.24 4.58 -19.36
N GLU A 116 -2.01 5.49 -20.31
CA GLU A 116 -0.67 5.96 -20.69
C GLU A 116 0.00 6.70 -19.53
N GLU A 117 -0.76 7.46 -18.75
CA GLU A 117 -0.27 8.24 -17.62
C GLU A 117 0.23 7.36 -16.44
N GLN A 118 -0.09 6.07 -16.41
CA GLN A 118 0.44 5.13 -15.41
C GLN A 118 1.84 4.57 -15.77
N LYS A 119 2.47 5.08 -16.84
CA LYS A 119 3.83 4.68 -17.28
C LYS A 119 4.97 5.49 -16.64
N GLU A 120 4.65 6.61 -16.00
CA GLU A 120 5.59 7.43 -15.24
C GLU A 120 5.38 7.18 -13.74
N SER A 121 6.44 7.09 -12.94
CA SER A 121 6.32 6.96 -11.47
C SER A 121 6.14 8.32 -10.80
N GLY A 122 5.44 8.34 -9.66
CA GLY A 122 5.42 9.50 -8.77
C GLY A 122 4.48 10.65 -9.19
N GLN A 123 3.50 10.36 -10.04
CA GLN A 123 2.46 11.30 -10.46
C GLN A 123 1.11 10.92 -9.85
N TRP A 124 0.21 11.91 -9.71
CA TRP A 124 -1.20 11.70 -9.39
C TRP A 124 -1.99 11.32 -10.64
N TYR A 125 -2.65 10.17 -10.59
CA TYR A 125 -3.57 9.74 -11.63
C TYR A 125 -4.99 9.62 -11.09
N PHE A 126 -5.89 10.46 -11.61
CA PHE A 126 -7.33 10.33 -11.36
C PHE A 126 -7.97 9.38 -12.38
N HIS A 127 -8.81 8.45 -11.91
CA HIS A 127 -9.40 7.42 -12.76
C HIS A 127 -10.17 8.00 -13.95
N ARG A 128 -9.83 7.57 -15.17
CA ARG A 128 -10.51 7.98 -16.41
C ARG A 128 -11.58 7.00 -16.88
N ALA A 129 -12.54 7.50 -17.66
CA ALA A 129 -13.48 6.65 -18.40
C ALA A 129 -12.73 5.73 -19.40
N PRO A 130 -13.23 4.51 -19.69
CA PRO A 130 -12.58 3.63 -20.67
C PRO A 130 -12.61 4.25 -22.08
N ARG A 131 -11.53 4.10 -22.85
CA ARG A 131 -11.58 4.38 -24.29
C ARG A 131 -12.41 3.29 -24.95
N LYS A 132 -13.54 3.65 -25.57
CA LYS A 132 -14.17 2.77 -26.57
C LYS A 132 -13.33 2.89 -27.84
N SER A 133 -12.63 1.83 -28.23
CA SER A 133 -11.86 1.83 -29.47
C SER A 133 -12.81 1.82 -30.67
N ILE A 134 -13.05 2.99 -31.25
CA ILE A 134 -13.68 3.14 -32.57
C ILE A 134 -12.64 3.84 -33.44
N THR A 135 -12.08 3.05 -34.36
CA THR A 135 -11.33 3.43 -35.57
C THR A 135 -10.24 4.53 -35.46
N SER A 136 -9.01 4.09 -35.76
CA SER A 136 -7.83 4.88 -36.11
C SER A 136 -8.11 6.18 -36.88
N LEU A 137 -7.66 7.32 -36.38
CA LEU A 137 -6.50 8.11 -36.86
C LEU A 137 -6.44 9.46 -36.11
N ASP A 138 -5.22 9.90 -35.81
CA ASP A 138 -4.79 11.26 -35.49
C ASP A 138 -5.72 12.18 -34.69
N SER A 139 -5.55 12.16 -33.37
CA SER A 139 -5.85 13.30 -32.50
C SER A 139 -4.86 13.35 -31.32
N PRO A 140 -3.94 14.31 -31.28
CA PRO A 140 -3.02 14.46 -30.16
C PRO A 140 -3.79 14.94 -28.92
N VAL A 141 -3.62 14.22 -27.80
CA VAL A 141 -4.03 14.65 -26.44
C VAL A 141 -5.53 15.05 -26.31
N GLY A 142 -6.45 14.13 -26.63
CA GLY A 142 -7.91 14.36 -26.60
C GLY A 142 -8.71 13.56 -25.56
N THR A 143 -9.08 14.22 -24.45
CA THR A 143 -10.44 14.21 -23.83
C THR A 143 -11.23 12.89 -23.64
N ASN A 144 -10.65 11.88 -22.98
CA ASN A 144 -11.47 10.97 -22.14
C ASN A 144 -11.61 11.57 -20.73
N GLY A 145 -12.83 11.99 -20.37
CA GLY A 145 -13.12 12.64 -19.09
C GLY A 145 -12.79 11.79 -17.86
N TYR A 146 -12.49 12.48 -16.75
CA TYR A 146 -12.37 11.84 -15.44
C TYR A 146 -13.68 11.17 -15.04
N ARG A 147 -13.61 10.06 -14.31
CA ARG A 147 -14.81 9.38 -13.82
C ARG A 147 -15.53 10.25 -12.79
N GLY A 148 -16.85 10.31 -12.89
CA GLY A 148 -17.71 10.93 -11.88
C GLY A 148 -18.31 9.93 -10.88
N GLY A 149 -19.04 10.46 -9.90
CA GLY A 149 -19.84 9.68 -8.95
C GLY A 149 -19.03 8.65 -8.15
N THR A 150 -19.60 7.46 -7.94
CA THR A 150 -18.98 6.36 -7.16
C THR A 150 -17.77 5.72 -7.83
N ARG A 151 -17.43 6.11 -9.07
CA ARG A 151 -16.32 5.52 -9.85
C ARG A 151 -15.07 6.42 -9.90
N LYS A 152 -15.03 7.50 -9.11
CA LYS A 152 -13.81 8.29 -8.86
C LYS A 152 -12.80 7.46 -8.08
N GLY A 153 -11.52 7.69 -8.38
CA GLY A 153 -10.37 7.15 -7.64
C GLY A 153 -9.14 8.00 -7.93
N LEU A 154 -8.17 7.92 -7.02
CA LEU A 154 -6.88 8.61 -7.08
C LEU A 154 -5.78 7.58 -6.80
N ASP A 155 -4.90 7.43 -7.77
CA ASP A 155 -3.74 6.55 -7.70
C ASP A 155 -2.45 7.38 -7.68
N LEU A 156 -1.47 6.92 -6.91
CA LEU A 156 -0.06 7.32 -7.08
C LEU A 156 0.59 6.35 -8.08
N THR A 157 1.16 6.85 -9.17
CA THR A 157 1.66 5.98 -10.25
C THR A 157 3.00 5.29 -9.93
N ILE A 158 3.16 4.05 -10.40
CA ILE A 158 4.38 3.24 -10.25
C ILE A 158 4.76 2.57 -11.58
N SER A 159 6.07 2.56 -11.87
CA SER A 159 6.62 2.14 -13.17
C SER A 159 8.11 1.77 -13.03
N SER A 160 8.63 1.04 -14.02
CA SER A 160 10.09 0.83 -14.18
C SER A 160 10.81 2.03 -14.81
N SER A 161 10.06 2.94 -15.44
CA SER A 161 10.62 4.08 -16.15
C SER A 161 11.08 5.18 -15.19
N ARG A 162 12.29 5.70 -15.42
CA ARG A 162 12.82 6.90 -14.73
C ARG A 162 12.57 8.21 -15.48
N THR A 163 11.97 8.15 -16.67
CA THR A 163 11.77 9.34 -17.51
C THR A 163 10.70 10.26 -16.92
N ARG A 164 11.13 11.25 -16.12
CA ARG A 164 10.37 12.49 -15.92
C ARG A 164 10.39 13.23 -17.26
N VAL A 165 9.31 13.14 -18.05
CA VAL A 165 9.20 13.97 -19.25
C VAL A 165 8.86 15.38 -18.79
N SER A 166 9.85 16.27 -18.76
CA SER A 166 9.59 17.69 -18.60
C SER A 166 8.73 18.17 -19.77
N GLN A 167 7.61 18.84 -19.47
CA GLN A 167 6.80 19.51 -20.48
C GLN A 167 7.66 20.60 -21.15
N GLY A 168 8.19 20.32 -22.35
CA GLY A 168 9.05 21.25 -23.08
C GLY A 168 9.96 20.60 -24.12
N PHE A 169 10.45 19.38 -23.87
CA PHE A 169 11.30 18.66 -24.82
C PHE A 169 10.81 17.23 -25.04
N ALA A 170 9.90 17.08 -26.02
CA ALA A 170 9.67 15.81 -26.67
C ALA A 170 10.95 15.44 -27.47
N ALA A 171 11.88 14.77 -26.80
CA ALA A 171 12.91 14.02 -27.48
C ALA A 171 12.22 12.85 -28.19
N GLU A 172 11.83 13.07 -29.44
CA GLU A 172 11.31 12.03 -30.35
C GLU A 172 12.44 11.06 -30.73
N THR A 173 12.93 10.28 -29.77
CA THR A 173 13.51 8.98 -30.07
C THR A 173 12.35 8.04 -30.41
N SER A 174 11.88 8.18 -31.65
CA SER A 174 10.81 7.43 -32.29
C SER A 174 11.21 5.97 -32.53
N ASP A 175 11.48 5.24 -31.45
CA ASP A 175 11.65 3.79 -31.49
C ASP A 175 10.28 3.10 -31.63
N ALA A 176 9.65 3.33 -32.79
CA ALA A 176 8.38 2.78 -33.21
C ALA A 176 8.42 1.26 -33.46
N SER A 177 9.55 0.60 -33.17
CA SER A 177 9.80 -0.82 -33.43
C SER A 177 9.23 -1.75 -32.36
N SER A 178 9.10 -1.31 -31.11
CA SER A 178 8.69 -2.17 -29.99
C SER A 178 7.20 -2.04 -29.63
N LYS A 179 6.35 -2.84 -30.29
CA LYS A 179 4.94 -3.09 -29.88
C LYS A 179 4.80 -3.84 -28.53
N ARG A 180 5.84 -3.85 -27.68
CA ARG A 180 5.80 -4.52 -26.37
C ARG A 180 4.95 -3.68 -25.42
N PRO A 181 4.05 -4.29 -24.61
CA PRO A 181 3.30 -3.53 -23.62
C PRO A 181 4.28 -2.90 -22.63
N LYS A 182 4.14 -1.60 -22.35
CA LYS A 182 4.98 -0.93 -21.35
C LYS A 182 4.47 -1.17 -19.94
N ASP A 183 5.41 -1.26 -19.01
CA ASP A 183 5.18 -1.37 -17.57
C ASP A 183 4.29 -0.23 -17.07
N ARG A 184 3.37 -0.55 -16.14
CA ARG A 184 2.41 0.40 -15.59
C ARG A 184 1.82 -0.09 -14.28
N GLY A 185 1.47 0.81 -13.38
CA GLY A 185 0.78 0.47 -12.16
C GLY A 185 0.30 1.68 -11.39
N GLY A 186 -0.28 1.42 -10.23
CA GLY A 186 -0.67 2.47 -9.30
C GLY A 186 -0.88 1.96 -7.89
N VAL A 187 -0.88 2.92 -6.98
CA VAL A 187 -1.27 2.77 -5.58
C VAL A 187 -2.56 3.55 -5.37
N LEU A 188 -3.69 2.85 -5.47
CA LEU A 188 -5.02 3.42 -5.24
C LEU A 188 -5.18 3.78 -3.77
N LEU A 189 -5.37 5.07 -3.49
CA LEU A 189 -5.68 5.54 -2.13
C LEU A 189 -7.17 5.31 -1.84
N ARG A 190 -7.47 4.67 -0.70
CA ARG A 190 -8.82 4.21 -0.36
C ARG A 190 -9.43 4.87 0.85
N THR A 191 -8.70 4.92 1.96
CA THR A 191 -9.15 5.55 3.20
C THR A 191 -8.06 6.45 3.74
N ILE A 192 -8.43 7.68 4.05
CA ILE A 192 -7.56 8.67 4.71
C ILE A 192 -8.23 9.18 5.99
N ARG A 193 -7.43 9.69 6.92
CA ARG A 193 -7.89 10.37 8.14
C ARG A 193 -7.36 11.79 8.16
N ARG A 194 -8.24 12.78 8.22
CA ARG A 194 -7.86 14.20 8.32
C ARG A 194 -7.23 14.45 9.69
N CYS A 195 -6.05 15.06 9.72
CA CYS A 195 -5.25 15.17 10.95
C CYS A 195 -5.83 16.20 11.94
N SER A 196 -6.60 17.18 11.47
CA SER A 196 -7.12 18.29 12.29
C SER A 196 -8.30 17.91 13.21
N ASP A 197 -9.10 16.91 12.82
CA ASP A 197 -10.35 16.53 13.49
C ASP A 197 -10.53 15.00 13.61
N ALA A 198 -9.49 14.24 13.25
CA ALA A 198 -9.48 12.77 13.16
C ALA A 198 -10.60 12.16 12.28
N LYS A 199 -11.28 12.95 11.43
CA LYS A 199 -12.35 12.45 10.55
C LYS A 199 -11.80 11.44 9.56
N VAL A 200 -12.39 10.26 9.54
CA VAL A 200 -12.08 9.20 8.56
C VAL A 200 -12.93 9.42 7.30
N ILE A 201 -12.28 9.38 6.13
CA ILE A 201 -12.89 9.45 4.81
C ILE A 201 -12.61 8.12 4.11
N SER A 202 -13.62 7.24 4.06
CA SER A 202 -13.49 5.87 3.53
C SER A 202 -14.13 5.68 2.17
N GLY A 203 -13.33 5.26 1.19
CA GLY A 203 -13.73 4.99 -0.18
C GLY A 203 -13.04 5.94 -1.17
N PRO A 204 -12.46 5.44 -2.27
CA PRO A 204 -11.72 6.27 -3.25
C PRO A 204 -12.51 7.47 -3.77
N SER A 205 -13.82 7.33 -3.96
CA SER A 205 -14.66 8.41 -4.46
C SER A 205 -14.85 9.55 -3.46
N LEU A 206 -15.05 9.22 -2.18
CA LEU A 206 -15.18 10.20 -1.11
C LEU A 206 -13.83 10.84 -0.76
N LEU A 207 -12.74 10.10 -0.92
CA LEU A 207 -11.38 10.64 -0.85
C LEU A 207 -11.18 11.74 -1.89
N VAL A 208 -11.52 11.47 -3.17
CA VAL A 208 -11.43 12.49 -4.23
C VAL A 208 -12.32 13.71 -3.94
N ASP A 209 -13.54 13.51 -3.43
CA ASP A 209 -14.42 14.63 -3.02
C ASP A 209 -13.83 15.47 -1.89
N GLU A 210 -13.15 14.84 -0.93
CA GLU A 210 -12.46 15.54 0.15
C GLU A 210 -11.26 16.36 -0.36
N ILE A 211 -10.51 15.85 -1.34
CA ILE A 211 -9.41 16.60 -1.99
C ILE A 211 -9.96 17.79 -2.79
N LEU A 212 -11.06 17.61 -3.53
CA LEU A 212 -11.75 18.71 -4.25
C LEU A 212 -12.23 19.78 -3.27
N ARG A 213 -12.88 19.38 -2.17
CA ARG A 213 -13.33 20.28 -1.10
C ARG A 213 -12.18 21.05 -0.47
N ALA A 214 -11.04 20.39 -0.19
CA ALA A 214 -9.89 21.03 0.45
C ALA A 214 -9.11 21.97 -0.49
N SER A 215 -9.07 21.66 -1.79
CA SER A 215 -8.44 22.50 -2.83
C SER A 215 -9.32 23.65 -3.32
N GLY A 216 -10.62 23.65 -2.98
CA GLY A 216 -11.57 24.64 -3.48
C GLY A 216 -11.87 24.50 -4.97
N ALA A 217 -11.74 23.29 -5.52
CA ALA A 217 -12.06 22.98 -6.91
C ALA A 217 -13.44 22.29 -7.01
N SER A 218 -14.24 22.69 -7.99
CA SER A 218 -15.57 22.12 -8.27
C SER A 218 -15.50 20.76 -8.98
N SER A 219 -14.38 20.46 -9.66
CA SER A 219 -14.20 19.25 -10.45
C SER A 219 -12.72 18.86 -10.58
N ILE A 220 -12.47 17.59 -10.90
CA ILE A 220 -11.11 17.07 -11.16
C ILE A 220 -10.47 17.80 -12.35
N THR A 221 -11.27 18.18 -13.37
CA THR A 221 -10.79 18.98 -14.50
C THR A 221 -10.29 20.33 -14.03
N GLU A 222 -11.09 21.08 -13.28
CA GLU A 222 -10.66 22.39 -12.73
C GLU A 222 -9.42 22.25 -11.84
N LEU A 223 -9.38 21.23 -10.97
CA LEU A 223 -8.23 20.96 -10.10
C LEU A 223 -6.95 20.79 -10.91
N VAL A 224 -6.94 19.88 -11.89
CA VAL A 224 -5.73 19.55 -12.65
C VAL A 224 -5.35 20.65 -13.65
N THR A 225 -6.30 21.19 -14.43
CA THR A 225 -5.97 22.12 -15.52
C THR A 225 -5.86 23.56 -15.07
N VAL A 226 -6.65 24.00 -14.08
CA VAL A 226 -6.67 25.40 -13.63
C VAL A 226 -5.87 25.58 -12.34
N LYS A 227 -6.16 24.80 -11.29
CA LYS A 227 -5.53 25.01 -9.98
C LYS A 227 -4.07 24.55 -9.96
N TRP A 228 -3.77 23.38 -10.53
CA TRP A 228 -2.43 22.80 -10.59
C TRP A 228 -1.64 23.17 -11.87
N LYS A 229 -2.27 23.84 -12.84
CA LYS A 229 -1.69 24.15 -14.17
C LYS A 229 -1.07 22.93 -14.89
N GLY A 230 -1.62 21.72 -14.68
CA GLY A 230 -1.09 20.46 -15.22
C GLY A 230 0.04 19.81 -14.41
N CYS A 231 0.53 20.44 -13.33
CA CYS A 231 1.50 19.84 -12.43
C CYS A 231 0.84 18.73 -11.58
N ILE A 232 1.03 17.48 -11.96
CA ILE A 232 0.48 16.29 -11.28
C ILE A 232 1.52 15.57 -10.40
N SER A 233 2.67 16.19 -10.10
CA SER A 233 3.69 15.60 -9.23
C SER A 233 3.13 15.26 -7.85
N ALA A 234 3.40 14.05 -7.37
CA ALA A 234 3.08 13.67 -6.00
C ALA A 234 4.08 14.23 -4.96
N PHE A 235 5.19 14.79 -5.42
CA PHE A 235 6.27 15.29 -4.60
C PHE A 235 6.38 16.81 -4.69
N PRO A 236 6.74 17.51 -3.59
CA PRO A 236 6.94 18.94 -3.60
C PRO A 236 8.09 19.33 -4.56
N PRO A 237 8.05 20.52 -5.19
CA PRO A 237 9.14 21.00 -6.03
C PRO A 237 10.46 21.05 -5.28
N THR A 238 11.53 20.53 -5.87
CA THR A 238 12.86 20.59 -5.29
C THR A 238 13.47 21.99 -5.50
N ALA A 239 14.57 22.29 -4.80
CA ALA A 239 15.29 23.55 -5.00
C ALA A 239 15.85 23.72 -6.44
N GLN A 240 16.01 22.62 -7.19
CA GLN A 240 16.46 22.64 -8.60
C GLN A 240 15.30 22.95 -9.56
N ASP A 241 14.05 22.68 -9.19
CA ASP A 241 12.87 22.95 -10.03
C ASP A 241 12.49 24.44 -10.06
N LYS A 242 13.14 25.28 -9.23
CA LYS A 242 12.88 26.74 -9.09
C LYS A 242 13.29 27.60 -10.29
N GLY A 243 13.71 26.99 -11.40
CA GLY A 243 13.97 27.68 -12.67
C GLY A 243 12.73 27.89 -13.55
N PHE A 244 11.61 27.25 -13.21
CA PHE A 244 10.31 27.42 -13.88
C PHE A 244 9.32 28.24 -13.03
N GLU A 245 8.18 28.60 -13.62
CA GLU A 245 7.16 29.53 -13.08
C GLU A 245 6.81 29.35 -11.59
N GLU A 246 6.24 30.41 -11.00
CA GLU A 246 5.63 30.41 -9.66
C GLU A 246 4.93 29.08 -9.34
N THR A 247 5.45 28.40 -8.32
CA THR A 247 4.90 27.13 -7.82
C THR A 247 3.39 27.26 -7.60
N PRO A 248 2.57 26.35 -8.12
CA PRO A 248 1.13 26.52 -8.10
C PRO A 248 0.63 26.68 -6.66
N VAL A 249 -0.14 27.75 -6.43
CA VAL A 249 -0.68 28.15 -5.12
C VAL A 249 -1.52 27.02 -4.49
N ILE A 250 -2.10 26.16 -5.31
CA ILE A 250 -2.85 24.97 -4.90
C ILE A 250 -2.09 23.73 -5.36
N SER A 251 -1.85 22.78 -4.45
CA SER A 251 -1.10 21.55 -4.72
C SER A 251 -1.60 20.38 -3.88
N LEU A 252 -1.26 19.16 -4.34
CA LEU A 252 -1.41 17.92 -3.58
C LEU A 252 -0.06 17.22 -3.53
N SER A 253 0.47 16.98 -2.34
CA SER A 253 1.80 16.40 -2.16
C SER A 253 1.83 15.34 -1.07
N LEU A 254 2.76 14.40 -1.20
CA LEU A 254 3.20 13.52 -0.13
C LEU A 254 4.31 14.22 0.63
N GLU A 255 4.07 14.52 1.89
CA GLU A 255 5.05 15.12 2.78
C GLU A 255 5.48 14.10 3.83
N ARG A 256 6.80 13.91 3.96
CA ARG A 256 7.39 13.01 4.96
C ARG A 256 7.14 13.58 6.36
N ILE A 257 6.72 12.73 7.29
CA ILE A 257 6.54 13.10 8.70
C ILE A 257 7.73 12.65 9.55
N GLU A 258 7.85 13.18 10.77
CA GLU A 258 8.82 12.67 11.74
C GLU A 258 8.55 11.18 11.99
N ARG A 259 9.63 10.39 11.95
CA ARG A 259 9.54 8.95 12.19
C ARG A 259 9.32 8.68 13.67
N PHE A 260 8.16 8.13 13.99
CA PHE A 260 7.92 7.56 15.29
C PHE A 260 8.82 6.34 15.53
N PRO A 261 9.34 6.14 16.76
CA PRO A 261 9.90 4.88 17.22
C PRO A 261 9.06 3.67 16.78
N ASP A 262 9.71 2.57 16.39
CA ASP A 262 9.05 1.41 15.79
C ASP A 262 7.99 0.78 16.71
N THR A 263 8.16 0.89 18.03
CA THR A 263 7.18 0.46 19.05
C THR A 263 5.86 1.23 19.01
N MET A 264 5.84 2.44 18.44
CA MET A 264 4.64 3.27 18.26
C MET A 264 4.08 3.24 16.83
N ARG A 265 4.77 2.60 15.88
CA ARG A 265 4.29 2.53 14.50
C ARG A 265 3.08 1.59 14.40
N PRO A 266 2.02 1.96 13.66
CA PRO A 266 0.84 1.12 13.52
C PRO A 266 1.18 -0.13 12.70
N ARG A 267 0.83 -1.32 13.23
CA ARG A 267 0.94 -2.60 12.52
C ARG A 267 0.18 -2.53 11.20
N ILE A 268 0.88 -2.83 10.10
CA ILE A 268 0.31 -2.92 8.76
C ILE A 268 -0.25 -4.32 8.56
N PHE A 269 -1.51 -4.39 8.13
CA PHE A 269 -2.20 -5.61 7.74
C PHE A 269 -2.31 -5.69 6.22
N ARG A 270 -2.36 -6.92 5.70
CA ARG A 270 -2.42 -7.22 4.27
C ARG A 270 -3.62 -8.10 3.96
N SER A 271 -4.29 -7.83 2.85
CA SER A 271 -5.50 -8.57 2.43
C SER A 271 -5.66 -8.57 0.91
N PRO A 272 -6.53 -9.43 0.35
CA PRO A 272 -6.98 -9.29 -1.02
C PRO A 272 -7.67 -7.93 -1.27
N ARG A 273 -7.59 -7.45 -2.52
CA ARG A 273 -8.17 -6.17 -2.94
C ARG A 273 -9.71 -6.20 -2.94
N ILE A 274 -10.32 -5.05 -2.68
CA ILE A 274 -11.77 -4.86 -2.62
C ILE A 274 -12.35 -4.69 -4.01
N GLY A 275 -13.49 -5.34 -4.26
CA GLY A 275 -14.25 -5.19 -5.50
C GLY A 275 -13.77 -6.07 -6.66
N LEU A 276 -12.71 -6.86 -6.47
CA LEU A 276 -12.28 -7.86 -7.47
C LEU A 276 -13.10 -9.12 -7.34
N ASP A 277 -13.85 -9.47 -8.38
CA ASP A 277 -14.55 -10.75 -8.50
C ASP A 277 -14.14 -11.52 -9.76
N LEU A 278 -14.62 -12.75 -9.86
CA LEU A 278 -14.35 -13.68 -10.96
C LEU A 278 -15.53 -13.72 -11.95
N SER A 279 -16.29 -12.63 -12.07
CA SER A 279 -17.49 -12.60 -12.93
C SER A 279 -17.23 -12.41 -14.43
N ASN A 280 -15.97 -12.23 -14.80
CA ASN A 280 -15.56 -12.13 -16.20
C ASN A 280 -15.74 -13.51 -16.91
N PRO A 281 -16.35 -13.54 -18.11
CA PRO A 281 -16.68 -14.77 -18.83
C PRO A 281 -15.48 -15.43 -19.52
N ASP A 282 -14.35 -14.73 -19.65
CA ASP A 282 -13.15 -15.23 -20.32
C ASP A 282 -12.36 -16.22 -19.45
N ILE A 283 -12.76 -16.39 -18.17
CA ILE A 283 -12.18 -17.37 -17.25
C ILE A 283 -12.59 -18.79 -17.70
N PRO A 284 -11.64 -19.64 -18.15
CA PRO A 284 -11.96 -20.96 -18.67
C PRO A 284 -12.45 -21.90 -17.57
N SER A 285 -13.45 -22.73 -17.89
CA SER A 285 -14.07 -23.65 -16.91
C SER A 285 -13.26 -24.92 -16.64
N ASP A 286 -12.39 -25.33 -17.57
CA ASP A 286 -11.54 -26.52 -17.46
C ASP A 286 -10.24 -26.24 -16.68
N ARG A 287 -9.66 -25.03 -16.84
CA ARG A 287 -8.39 -24.63 -16.20
C ARG A 287 -8.48 -23.25 -15.52
N PRO A 288 -9.42 -23.03 -14.59
CA PRO A 288 -9.60 -21.71 -13.97
C PRO A 288 -8.41 -21.29 -13.10
N LEU A 289 -7.73 -22.23 -12.44
CA LEU A 289 -6.68 -21.92 -11.46
C LEU A 289 -5.41 -21.28 -12.07
N THR A 290 -5.14 -21.54 -13.35
CA THR A 290 -4.02 -20.91 -14.08
C THR A 290 -4.40 -19.55 -14.69
N HIS A 291 -5.67 -19.15 -14.63
CA HIS A 291 -6.11 -17.90 -15.25
C HIS A 291 -5.72 -16.68 -14.38
N PRO A 292 -5.10 -15.62 -14.94
CA PRO A 292 -4.60 -14.49 -14.16
C PRO A 292 -5.62 -13.88 -13.19
N ARG A 293 -6.89 -13.71 -13.59
CA ARG A 293 -7.92 -13.18 -12.66
C ARG A 293 -8.10 -14.01 -11.39
N VAL A 294 -7.96 -15.34 -11.47
CA VAL A 294 -8.11 -16.27 -10.35
C VAL A 294 -6.88 -16.27 -9.44
N ILE A 295 -5.69 -16.10 -10.02
CA ILE A 295 -4.45 -15.88 -9.26
C ILE A 295 -4.51 -14.54 -8.51
N PHE A 296 -4.83 -13.46 -9.23
CA PHE A 296 -4.73 -12.08 -8.74
C PHE A 296 -5.87 -11.62 -7.82
N VAL A 297 -7.01 -12.34 -7.76
CA VAL A 297 -8.10 -12.04 -6.82
C VAL A 297 -7.74 -12.37 -5.37
N SER A 298 -6.81 -13.31 -5.13
CA SER A 298 -6.37 -13.70 -3.78
C SER A 298 -5.05 -13.05 -3.33
N ARG A 299 -4.32 -12.38 -4.24
CA ARG A 299 -3.05 -11.71 -3.94
C ARG A 299 -3.22 -10.62 -2.85
N PRO A 300 -2.33 -10.54 -1.84
CA PRO A 300 -2.51 -9.72 -0.64
C PRO A 300 -2.14 -8.23 -0.85
N TYR A 301 -2.54 -7.63 -1.97
CA TYR A 301 -2.10 -6.29 -2.41
C TYR A 301 -2.92 -5.11 -1.86
N ARG A 302 -3.81 -5.35 -0.88
CA ARG A 302 -4.45 -4.30 -0.08
C ARG A 302 -3.76 -4.17 1.27
N PHE A 303 -3.27 -2.97 1.56
CA PHE A 303 -2.53 -2.64 2.78
C PHE A 303 -3.30 -1.65 3.63
N PHE A 304 -3.31 -1.86 4.94
CA PHE A 304 -4.08 -1.01 5.84
C PHE A 304 -3.58 -1.02 7.29
N ILE A 305 -3.89 0.07 7.99
CA ILE A 305 -3.65 0.27 9.44
C ILE A 305 -4.98 0.56 10.14
N HIS A 306 -4.99 0.43 11.48
CA HIS A 306 -6.17 0.65 12.34
C HIS A 306 -7.48 -0.03 11.83
N PRO A 307 -7.54 -1.38 11.79
CA PRO A 307 -8.64 -2.10 11.12
C PRO A 307 -10.05 -1.77 11.62
N HIS A 308 -10.19 -1.42 12.90
CA HIS A 308 -11.43 -0.98 13.53
C HIS A 308 -12.04 0.31 12.94
N LEU A 309 -11.26 1.12 12.21
CA LEU A 309 -11.76 2.30 11.50
C LEU A 309 -12.35 1.97 10.11
N LEU A 310 -12.08 0.77 9.58
CA LEU A 310 -12.39 0.39 8.19
C LEU A 310 -13.76 -0.30 8.08
N THR A 311 -14.80 0.41 8.48
CA THR A 311 -16.16 -0.15 8.67
C THR A 311 -17.03 -0.11 7.42
N ALA A 312 -16.74 0.77 6.47
CA ALA A 312 -17.61 1.03 5.30
C ALA A 312 -17.55 -0.05 4.22
N ASN A 313 -16.36 -0.35 3.70
CA ASN A 313 -16.15 -1.27 2.58
C ASN A 313 -15.11 -2.34 2.93
N GLY A 314 -15.17 -3.49 2.28
CA GLY A 314 -14.12 -4.52 2.41
C GLY A 314 -14.04 -5.21 3.76
N ARG A 315 -15.16 -5.35 4.48
CA ARG A 315 -15.17 -5.97 5.82
C ARG A 315 -14.69 -7.43 5.83
N GLY A 316 -14.96 -8.20 4.76
CA GLY A 316 -14.45 -9.56 4.61
C GLY A 316 -12.94 -9.60 4.36
N GLN A 317 -12.44 -8.70 3.50
CA GLN A 317 -11.02 -8.50 3.20
C GLN A 317 -10.25 -8.11 4.47
N THR A 318 -10.78 -7.14 5.24
CA THR A 318 -10.22 -6.67 6.51
C THR A 318 -10.20 -7.79 7.56
N PHE A 319 -11.30 -8.54 7.72
CA PHE A 319 -11.34 -9.72 8.61
C PHE A 319 -10.27 -10.75 8.22
N LEU A 320 -10.21 -11.15 6.95
CA LEU A 320 -9.26 -12.17 6.48
C LEU A 320 -7.79 -11.73 6.66
N GLY A 321 -7.50 -10.46 6.39
CA GLY A 321 -6.15 -9.91 6.53
C GLY A 321 -5.68 -9.85 7.98
N VAL A 322 -6.57 -9.48 8.90
CA VAL A 322 -6.28 -9.52 10.34
C VAL A 322 -6.16 -10.97 10.82
N TYR A 323 -7.12 -11.84 10.47
CA TYR A 323 -7.11 -13.27 10.82
C TYR A 323 -5.79 -13.95 10.42
N ARG A 324 -5.39 -13.87 9.14
CA ARG A 324 -4.14 -14.47 8.65
C ARG A 324 -2.90 -13.87 9.32
N SER A 325 -2.92 -12.57 9.62
CA SER A 325 -1.79 -11.93 10.30
C SER A 325 -1.67 -12.37 11.76
N CYS A 326 -2.78 -12.60 12.46
CA CYS A 326 -2.78 -13.17 13.81
C CYS A 326 -2.40 -14.67 13.82
N GLU A 327 -2.93 -15.45 12.88
CA GLU A 327 -2.60 -16.87 12.64
C GLU A 327 -1.10 -17.06 12.39
N SER A 328 -0.47 -16.16 11.63
CA SER A 328 0.99 -16.18 11.40
C SER A 328 1.86 -15.78 12.62
N CYS A 329 1.27 -15.29 13.72
CA CYS A 329 2.01 -14.75 14.86
C CYS A 329 2.18 -15.72 16.05
N GLY A 330 1.62 -16.93 16.02
CA GLY A 330 1.94 -17.95 17.03
C GLY A 330 0.86 -18.99 17.29
N THR A 331 1.09 -19.78 18.34
CA THR A 331 0.26 -20.91 18.79
C THR A 331 -0.99 -20.48 19.56
N MET A 332 -1.73 -19.49 19.06
CA MET A 332 -3.04 -19.16 19.62
C MET A 332 -4.03 -20.28 19.34
N ASP A 333 -4.84 -20.65 20.32
CA ASP A 333 -6.04 -21.45 20.04
C ASP A 333 -7.05 -20.63 19.22
N GLU A 334 -8.03 -21.30 18.60
CA GLU A 334 -9.01 -20.64 17.74
C GLU A 334 -9.85 -19.57 18.45
N TYR A 335 -10.12 -19.75 19.74
CA TYR A 335 -10.88 -18.80 20.54
C TYR A 335 -10.04 -17.56 20.86
N GLN A 336 -8.77 -17.74 21.24
CA GLN A 336 -7.80 -16.65 21.43
C GLN A 336 -7.60 -15.86 20.14
N LEU A 337 -7.36 -16.56 19.03
CA LEU A 337 -7.19 -16.00 17.70
C LEU A 337 -8.41 -15.15 17.30
N LEU A 338 -9.62 -15.67 17.50
CA LEU A 338 -10.84 -14.96 17.13
C LEU A 338 -11.13 -13.75 18.04
N ASN A 339 -10.79 -13.82 19.33
CA ASN A 339 -10.85 -12.68 20.24
C ASN A 339 -9.90 -11.55 19.81
N GLU A 340 -8.67 -11.89 19.41
CA GLU A 340 -7.71 -10.89 18.90
C GLU A 340 -8.18 -10.26 17.59
N VAL A 341 -8.74 -11.05 16.66
CA VAL A 341 -9.37 -10.52 15.44
C VAL A 341 -10.53 -9.58 15.78
N VAL A 342 -11.40 -9.94 16.71
CA VAL A 342 -12.50 -9.10 17.22
C VAL A 342 -11.96 -7.77 17.77
N ARG A 343 -10.95 -7.83 18.64
CA ARG A 343 -10.32 -6.65 19.27
C ARG A 343 -9.71 -5.70 18.23
N LEU A 344 -9.00 -6.23 17.23
CA LEU A 344 -8.32 -5.44 16.21
C LEU A 344 -9.29 -4.84 15.18
N THR A 345 -10.35 -5.55 14.81
CA THR A 345 -11.32 -5.16 13.77
C THR A 345 -12.56 -4.42 14.28
N GLY A 346 -12.80 -4.40 15.59
CA GLY A 346 -14.04 -3.85 16.17
C GLY A 346 -15.31 -4.64 15.78
N LEU A 347 -15.17 -5.85 15.23
CA LEU A 347 -16.31 -6.71 14.90
C LEU A 347 -16.93 -7.29 16.17
N LYS A 348 -18.26 -7.44 16.19
CA LYS A 348 -18.94 -8.21 17.25
C LYS A 348 -18.59 -9.70 17.10
N MET A 349 -18.32 -10.39 18.21
CA MET A 349 -17.93 -11.81 18.22
C MET A 349 -18.84 -12.72 17.36
N PRO A 350 -20.20 -12.65 17.41
CA PRO A 350 -21.05 -13.46 16.53
C PRO A 350 -20.83 -13.22 15.03
N THR A 351 -20.42 -12.01 14.64
CA THR A 351 -20.06 -11.71 13.24
C THR A 351 -18.72 -12.34 12.86
N ALA A 352 -17.73 -12.30 13.76
CA ALA A 352 -16.42 -12.90 13.55
C ALA A 352 -16.51 -14.44 13.45
N VAL A 353 -17.28 -15.10 14.34
CA VAL A 353 -17.59 -16.54 14.26
C VAL A 353 -18.22 -16.90 12.92
N LYS A 354 -19.23 -16.13 12.49
CA LYS A 354 -19.94 -16.33 11.23
C LYS A 354 -19.04 -16.12 10.00
N TYR A 355 -18.09 -15.18 10.07
CA TYR A 355 -17.10 -14.96 9.01
C TYR A 355 -16.08 -16.10 8.93
N LEU A 356 -15.57 -16.58 10.07
CA LEU A 356 -14.67 -17.73 10.12
C LEU A 356 -15.33 -19.02 9.60
N SER A 357 -16.61 -19.25 9.92
CA SER A 357 -17.33 -20.45 9.46
C SER A 357 -17.52 -20.50 7.94
N GLU A 358 -17.74 -19.36 7.28
CA GLU A 358 -17.78 -19.28 5.81
C GLU A 358 -16.43 -19.59 5.16
N TYR A 359 -15.37 -19.00 5.70
CA TYR A 359 -14.01 -19.23 5.24
C TYR A 359 -13.64 -20.70 5.35
N LYS A 360 -13.83 -21.31 6.53
CA LYS A 360 -13.64 -22.75 6.76
C LYS A 360 -14.49 -23.62 5.83
N ARG A 361 -15.77 -23.29 5.63
CA ARG A 361 -16.63 -24.03 4.69
C ARG A 361 -16.12 -23.94 3.25
N GLY A 362 -15.52 -22.81 2.87
CA GLY A 362 -14.78 -22.64 1.63
C GLY A 362 -13.59 -23.60 1.52
N VAL A 363 -12.74 -23.62 2.55
CA VAL A 363 -11.57 -24.52 2.65
C VAL A 363 -11.99 -25.99 2.56
N THR A 364 -12.99 -26.43 3.34
CA THR A 364 -13.35 -27.86 3.40
C THR A 364 -14.11 -28.34 2.17
N ALA A 365 -15.13 -27.59 1.69
CA ALA A 365 -16.14 -28.15 0.79
C ALA A 365 -16.65 -27.19 -0.30
N GLY A 366 -16.01 -26.03 -0.50
CA GLY A 366 -16.46 -25.09 -1.53
C GLY A 366 -16.00 -25.46 -2.94
N GLU A 367 -16.72 -24.97 -3.96
CA GLU A 367 -16.43 -25.21 -5.38
C GLU A 367 -16.20 -23.90 -6.14
N LEU A 368 -15.06 -23.77 -6.83
CA LEU A 368 -14.68 -22.53 -7.53
C LEU A 368 -15.65 -22.16 -8.66
N ARG A 369 -16.23 -23.16 -9.36
CA ARG A 369 -17.21 -22.94 -10.45
C ARG A 369 -18.41 -22.08 -10.03
N THR A 370 -18.80 -22.12 -8.75
CA THR A 370 -19.92 -21.32 -8.23
C THR A 370 -19.63 -19.82 -8.17
N PHE A 371 -18.36 -19.42 -8.35
CA PHE A 371 -17.89 -18.04 -8.32
C PHE A 371 -17.39 -17.53 -9.68
N ILE A 372 -17.47 -18.31 -10.76
CA ILE A 372 -16.99 -17.90 -12.10
C ILE A 372 -18.17 -17.38 -12.95
N GLY A 373 -17.91 -16.38 -13.79
CA GLY A 373 -18.89 -15.81 -14.72
C GLY A 373 -20.07 -15.14 -14.00
N ALA A 374 -21.26 -15.20 -14.58
CA ALA A 374 -22.44 -14.52 -14.03
C ALA A 374 -22.71 -14.86 -12.54
N SER A 375 -22.46 -16.10 -12.11
CA SER A 375 -22.61 -16.58 -10.72
C SER A 375 -21.63 -15.91 -9.74
N GLY A 376 -20.47 -15.45 -10.21
CA GLY A 376 -19.46 -14.76 -9.41
C GLY A 376 -19.75 -13.30 -9.09
N LYS A 377 -20.73 -12.70 -9.77
CA LYS A 377 -20.95 -11.25 -9.75
C LYS A 377 -21.31 -10.74 -8.36
N GLY A 378 -20.48 -9.82 -7.84
CA GLY A 378 -20.69 -9.24 -6.51
C GLY A 378 -20.27 -10.13 -5.34
N ALA A 379 -19.66 -11.30 -5.59
CA ALA A 379 -19.11 -12.14 -4.53
C ALA A 379 -18.07 -11.40 -3.66
N SER A 380 -17.37 -10.43 -4.24
CA SER A 380 -16.38 -9.57 -3.57
C SER A 380 -16.98 -8.48 -2.66
N ALA A 381 -18.26 -8.16 -2.83
CA ALA A 381 -18.99 -7.15 -2.07
C ALA A 381 -19.66 -7.71 -0.81
N SER A 382 -20.06 -8.99 -0.84
CA SER A 382 -20.56 -9.72 0.33
C SER A 382 -19.39 -10.31 1.14
N PRO A 383 -19.19 -9.92 2.41
CA PRO A 383 -18.12 -10.49 3.24
C PRO A 383 -18.19 -12.02 3.34
N MET A 384 -19.41 -12.58 3.40
CA MET A 384 -19.66 -14.02 3.48
C MET A 384 -19.20 -14.74 2.22
N SER A 385 -19.63 -14.24 1.06
CA SER A 385 -19.33 -14.84 -0.25
C SER A 385 -17.83 -14.71 -0.56
N PHE A 386 -17.24 -13.56 -0.26
CA PHE A 386 -15.81 -13.31 -0.37
C PHE A 386 -14.99 -14.29 0.49
N LEU A 387 -15.35 -14.46 1.77
CA LEU A 387 -14.62 -15.36 2.67
C LEU A 387 -14.72 -16.82 2.22
N LYS A 388 -15.90 -17.28 1.80
CA LYS A 388 -16.06 -18.61 1.20
C LYS A 388 -15.19 -18.79 -0.04
N LEU A 389 -15.13 -17.81 -0.95
CA LEU A 389 -14.24 -17.83 -2.12
C LEU A 389 -12.75 -17.90 -1.72
N MET A 390 -12.32 -17.10 -0.75
CA MET A 390 -10.93 -17.10 -0.30
C MET A 390 -10.52 -18.42 0.37
N GLY A 391 -11.44 -19.08 1.08
CA GLY A 391 -11.22 -20.42 1.60
C GLY A 391 -11.04 -21.47 0.49
N ILE A 392 -11.88 -21.40 -0.55
CA ILE A 392 -11.77 -22.29 -1.74
C ILE A 392 -10.40 -22.11 -2.41
N LEU A 393 -10.00 -20.86 -2.66
CA LEU A 393 -8.74 -20.55 -3.33
C LEU A 393 -7.54 -21.01 -2.48
N GLN A 394 -7.59 -20.84 -1.16
CA GLN A 394 -6.55 -21.35 -0.27
C GLN A 394 -6.36 -22.87 -0.39
N ARG A 395 -7.45 -23.67 -0.33
CA ARG A 395 -7.33 -25.12 -0.50
C ARG A 395 -6.73 -25.45 -1.87
N LEU A 396 -7.34 -24.95 -2.95
CA LEU A 396 -6.95 -25.32 -4.32
C LEU A 396 -5.51 -24.87 -4.68
N GLN A 397 -5.02 -23.77 -4.12
CA GLN A 397 -3.63 -23.32 -4.29
C GLN A 397 -2.66 -24.19 -3.45
N GLY A 398 -3.07 -24.62 -2.25
CA GLY A 398 -2.31 -25.59 -1.43
C GLY A 398 -2.18 -26.95 -2.11
N ASP A 399 -3.28 -27.48 -2.65
CA ASP A 399 -3.33 -28.76 -3.37
C ASP A 399 -2.40 -28.74 -4.61
N LEU A 400 -2.40 -27.65 -5.38
CA LEU A 400 -1.51 -27.49 -6.55
C LEU A 400 -0.02 -27.51 -6.16
N ASN A 401 0.32 -26.84 -5.05
CA ASN A 401 1.70 -26.76 -4.59
C ASN A 401 2.21 -28.11 -4.06
N SER A 402 1.37 -28.87 -3.35
CA SER A 402 1.73 -30.20 -2.87
C SER A 402 1.90 -31.22 -4.01
N VAL A 403 1.02 -31.18 -5.02
CA VAL A 403 1.14 -32.04 -6.22
C VAL A 403 2.41 -31.68 -7.01
N SER A 404 2.77 -30.41 -7.10
CA SER A 404 4.00 -29.97 -7.77
C SER A 404 5.27 -30.43 -7.06
N GLN A 405 5.28 -30.48 -5.71
CA GLN A 405 6.40 -31.04 -4.94
C GLN A 405 6.53 -32.55 -5.16
N VAL A 406 5.44 -33.31 -5.03
CA VAL A 406 5.46 -34.78 -5.24
C VAL A 406 5.87 -35.15 -6.67
N ALA A 407 5.52 -34.34 -7.68
CA ALA A 407 5.91 -34.54 -9.07
C ALA A 407 7.38 -34.18 -9.40
N LEU A 408 8.08 -33.50 -8.47
CA LEU A 408 9.53 -33.28 -8.53
C LEU A 408 10.26 -34.41 -7.79
N ASP A 409 9.83 -34.75 -6.58
CA ASP A 409 10.43 -35.81 -5.76
C ASP A 409 10.33 -37.19 -6.45
N GLY A 410 9.18 -37.48 -7.08
CA GLY A 410 8.93 -38.71 -7.83
C GLY A 410 9.78 -38.92 -9.09
N ARG A 411 10.59 -37.93 -9.52
CA ARG A 411 11.58 -38.11 -10.59
C ARG A 411 12.98 -38.48 -10.08
N CYS A 412 13.19 -38.51 -8.77
CA CYS A 412 14.49 -38.80 -8.18
C CYS A 412 14.69 -40.29 -7.82
N THR A 413 13.65 -41.14 -7.95
CA THR A 413 13.64 -42.53 -7.46
C THR A 413 13.57 -43.59 -8.57
N SER A 414 14.18 -43.34 -9.75
CA SER A 414 14.23 -44.34 -10.84
C SER A 414 15.60 -44.42 -11.52
N TYR A 415 16.67 -44.54 -10.73
CA TYR A 415 17.96 -45.10 -11.16
C TYR A 415 18.62 -45.88 -10.00
N THR A 416 18.27 -47.16 -9.90
CA THR A 416 19.00 -48.22 -9.20
C THR A 416 18.85 -49.49 -10.03
#